data_AF-A0A4V2A1F4-F1
#
_entry.id   AF-A0A4V2A1F4-F1
#
_cell.length_a   1.000
_cell.length_b   1.000
_cell.length_c   1.000
_cell.angle_alpha   90.00
_cell.angle_beta   90.00
_cell.angle_gamma   90.00
#
_symmetry.space_group_name_H-M   'P 1'
#
loop_
_entity.id
_entity.type
_entity.pdbx_description
1 polymer ?
#
loop_
_entity_poly.entity_id
_entity_poly.type
_entity_poly.pdbx_seq_one_letter_code
_entity_poly.pdbx_strand_id
1 'polypeptide(L)'
;LAQQAAFDQRKLRPLTVEDAPLYPHRGLHLDLGRNFHGRDQILKLVEAMAAYKLNKLHLHLAEDEGWRIEIPALPELAQIGSVRCHDPAEKTCLLPQLGAGPDGKSGVNGYLTTADYVGIVRAAAARGIEVIPSIDMPGHSRAAIVAMERRHDRLAAAGKRAEADAYRLIDPADTTRYRSIQHYTDNTLNVCIPATYRFVDTVVDALAAMHGAAGAPLKTFHLGADETAGAWVKSPACKAMIADNSGDARNLTPRFIERVATTLAAKGIRAGGWSDGMGHTDPARMPANVLTNIWGVLHTGAIREAHDQLNRGWDVVLSIPDLGYFDMPYAPHPEEGGYYWASRGVDSHQVFGFMPDNLPANAALIPNISAQPQPIEDKPIREPGRRIAGIQAQLWSETVRTDAQVDYMLFPRLLALAERGWTPAQWTPAYRPGQSYAWHDPRVDRAALSADWRDFAGRVSAQFGPLERMGIAYRVAAPGARIIGGTLEANNDLPGAIIEYRERGGKWTRYGGPVAVRGPVELRTRSADAKRSSRIVAVSQP
;
A
#
# COMPACT_ATOMS: atom_id res chain seq x y z
N LEU A 1 -4.60 -13.89 -23.21
CA LEU A 1 -5.14 -15.23 -23.59
C LEU A 1 -5.64 -16.05 -22.40
N ALA A 2 -4.86 -16.30 -21.34
CA ALA A 2 -5.32 -17.11 -20.20
C ALA A 2 -6.61 -16.57 -19.53
N GLN A 3 -6.69 -15.25 -19.29
CA GLN A 3 -7.89 -14.58 -18.78
C GLN A 3 -9.11 -14.79 -19.70
N GLN A 4 -8.92 -14.64 -21.01
CA GLN A 4 -9.96 -14.87 -22.01
C GLN A 4 -10.40 -16.35 -22.04
N ALA A 5 -9.47 -17.29 -21.92
CA ALA A 5 -9.79 -18.70 -21.84
C ALA A 5 -10.57 -19.05 -20.57
N ALA A 6 -10.30 -18.39 -19.44
CA ALA A 6 -11.08 -18.55 -18.22
C ALA A 6 -12.52 -18.05 -18.43
N PHE A 7 -12.69 -16.89 -19.09
CA PHE A 7 -13.99 -16.32 -19.41
C PHE A 7 -14.80 -17.16 -20.42
N ASP A 8 -14.19 -17.59 -21.52
CA ASP A 8 -14.82 -18.40 -22.57
C ASP A 8 -14.90 -19.90 -22.24
N GLN A 9 -14.71 -20.29 -20.97
CA GLN A 9 -14.76 -21.70 -20.53
C GLN A 9 -13.86 -22.63 -21.37
N ARG A 10 -12.66 -22.14 -21.70
CA ARG A 10 -11.63 -22.79 -22.53
C ARG A 10 -12.03 -23.03 -24.00
N LYS A 11 -13.09 -22.39 -24.48
CA LYS A 11 -13.51 -22.39 -25.89
C LYS A 11 -13.11 -21.09 -26.58
N LEU A 12 -11.81 -20.87 -26.72
CA LEU A 12 -11.28 -19.67 -27.37
C LEU A 12 -11.74 -19.62 -28.84
N ARG A 13 -12.42 -18.53 -29.21
CA ARG A 13 -12.70 -18.19 -30.61
C ARG A 13 -11.51 -17.47 -31.22
N PRO A 14 -11.29 -17.51 -32.55
CA PRO A 14 -10.26 -16.68 -33.19
C PRO A 14 -10.42 -15.20 -32.83
N LEU A 15 -9.32 -14.54 -32.47
CA LEU A 15 -9.28 -13.13 -32.11
C LEU A 15 -7.99 -12.47 -32.59
N THR A 16 -8.04 -11.16 -32.83
CA THR A 16 -6.87 -10.28 -32.98
C THR A 16 -6.90 -9.28 -31.85
N VAL A 17 -5.77 -9.07 -31.17
CA VAL A 17 -5.66 -8.13 -30.03
C VAL A 17 -4.44 -7.25 -30.23
N GLU A 18 -4.68 -5.95 -30.22
CA GLU A 18 -3.68 -4.90 -30.08
C GLU A 18 -3.87 -4.31 -28.68
N ASP A 19 -2.81 -4.34 -27.86
CA ASP A 19 -2.92 -4.02 -26.43
C ASP A 19 -1.64 -3.35 -25.93
N ALA A 20 -1.79 -2.32 -25.11
CA ALA A 20 -0.69 -1.58 -24.49
C ALA A 20 -1.15 -0.99 -23.15
N PRO A 21 -0.26 -0.89 -22.14
CA PRO A 21 -0.63 -0.30 -20.87
C PRO A 21 -0.88 1.21 -20.97
N LEU A 22 -1.91 1.70 -20.31
CA LEU A 22 -2.13 3.14 -20.12
C LEU A 22 -0.98 3.78 -19.30
N TYR A 23 -0.56 3.14 -18.22
CA TYR A 23 0.51 3.65 -17.36
C TYR A 23 1.70 2.71 -17.29
N PRO A 24 2.95 3.21 -17.31
CA PRO A 24 4.14 2.38 -17.10
C PRO A 24 4.29 1.87 -15.65
N HIS A 25 3.71 2.54 -14.65
CA HIS A 25 3.72 2.13 -13.25
C HIS A 25 2.35 1.58 -12.81
N ARG A 26 2.24 0.27 -12.61
CA ARG A 26 1.02 -0.40 -12.13
C ARG A 26 1.38 -1.24 -10.92
N GLY A 27 1.26 -0.63 -9.75
CA GLY A 27 1.95 -1.09 -8.55
C GLY A 27 1.08 -1.75 -7.50
N LEU A 28 1.74 -2.60 -6.71
CA LEU A 28 1.26 -3.11 -5.43
C LEU A 28 2.31 -2.83 -4.36
N HIS A 29 1.94 -2.08 -3.34
CA HIS A 29 2.69 -1.89 -2.11
C HIS A 29 2.24 -2.92 -1.05
N LEU A 30 3.21 -3.52 -0.36
CA LEU A 30 2.99 -4.48 0.72
C LEU A 30 3.85 -4.11 1.93
N ASP A 31 3.18 -3.82 3.05
CA ASP A 31 3.80 -3.57 4.34
C ASP A 31 4.17 -4.87 5.05
N LEU A 32 5.47 -5.11 5.19
CA LEU A 32 6.00 -6.19 6.01
C LEU A 32 6.41 -5.70 7.42
N GLY A 33 6.59 -4.38 7.60
CA GLY A 33 7.09 -3.76 8.82
C GLY A 33 6.14 -3.98 10.00
N ARG A 34 4.86 -3.65 9.85
CA ARG A 34 3.86 -3.74 10.92
C ARG A 34 3.56 -5.19 11.30
N ASN A 35 3.11 -6.00 10.35
CA ASN A 35 2.95 -7.45 10.52
C ASN A 35 3.59 -8.20 9.35
N PHE A 36 4.46 -9.17 9.66
CA PHE A 36 5.27 -9.85 8.66
C PHE A 36 4.45 -10.82 7.78
N HIS A 37 4.78 -10.84 6.50
CA HIS A 37 4.31 -11.82 5.51
C HIS A 37 5.51 -12.44 4.80
N GLY A 38 5.58 -13.78 4.80
CA GLY A 38 6.75 -14.51 4.36
C GLY A 38 6.91 -14.60 2.83
N ARG A 39 8.03 -15.22 2.42
CA ARG A 39 8.38 -15.44 1.02
C ARG A 39 7.24 -16.05 0.19
N ASP A 40 6.58 -17.07 0.71
CA ASP A 40 5.57 -17.82 -0.05
C ASP A 40 4.34 -16.96 -0.37
N GLN A 41 3.91 -16.11 0.56
CA GLN A 41 2.84 -15.15 0.31
C GLN A 41 3.25 -14.13 -0.76
N ILE A 42 4.49 -13.61 -0.70
CA ILE A 42 4.99 -12.65 -1.69
C ILE A 42 5.07 -13.30 -3.07
N LEU A 43 5.58 -14.53 -3.19
CA LEU A 43 5.63 -15.26 -4.46
C LEU A 43 4.23 -15.53 -5.02
N LYS A 44 3.26 -15.87 -4.16
CA LYS A 44 1.85 -16.00 -4.56
C LYS A 44 1.29 -14.70 -5.14
N LEU A 45 1.59 -13.56 -4.51
CA LEU A 45 1.18 -12.25 -5.03
C LEU A 45 1.89 -11.91 -6.34
N VAL A 46 3.16 -12.26 -6.51
CA VAL A 46 3.90 -12.09 -7.77
C VAL A 46 3.23 -12.82 -8.93
N GLU A 47 2.71 -14.04 -8.72
CA GLU A 47 1.92 -14.75 -9.73
C GLU A 47 0.63 -14.02 -10.08
N ALA A 48 -0.10 -13.55 -9.07
CA ALA A 48 -1.35 -12.83 -9.26
C ALA A 48 -1.12 -11.50 -10.00
N MET A 49 -0.12 -10.72 -9.58
CA MET A 49 0.29 -9.48 -10.24
C MET A 49 0.58 -9.71 -11.72
N ALA A 50 1.37 -10.74 -12.05
CA ALA A 50 1.71 -11.08 -13.42
C ALA A 50 0.47 -11.46 -14.23
N ALA A 51 -0.43 -12.26 -13.64
CA ALA A 51 -1.67 -12.69 -14.28
C ALA A 51 -2.59 -11.51 -14.62
N TYR A 52 -2.54 -10.41 -13.86
CA TYR A 52 -3.32 -9.19 -14.09
C TYR A 52 -2.48 -7.99 -14.51
N LYS A 53 -1.27 -8.22 -15.03
CA LYS A 53 -0.39 -7.21 -15.65
C LYS A 53 0.06 -6.05 -14.74
N LEU A 54 0.01 -6.19 -13.41
CA LEU A 54 0.72 -5.31 -12.49
C LEU A 54 2.23 -5.56 -12.64
N ASN A 55 3.05 -4.51 -12.55
CA ASN A 55 4.47 -4.60 -12.89
C ASN A 55 5.43 -3.95 -11.89
N LYS A 56 4.93 -3.44 -10.76
CA LYS A 56 5.77 -2.86 -9.69
C LYS A 56 5.37 -3.47 -8.35
N LEU A 57 6.27 -4.18 -7.70
CA LEU A 57 6.10 -4.70 -6.35
C LEU A 57 6.91 -3.84 -5.38
N HIS A 58 6.23 -2.95 -4.67
CA HIS A 58 6.82 -2.06 -3.69
C HIS A 58 6.79 -2.76 -2.32
N LEU A 59 7.95 -3.19 -1.83
CA LEU A 59 8.06 -3.89 -0.55
C LEU A 59 8.50 -2.91 0.54
N HIS A 60 7.62 -2.66 1.51
CA HIS A 60 7.94 -1.85 2.67
C HIS A 60 8.52 -2.75 3.76
N LEU A 61 9.86 -2.72 3.86
CA LEU A 61 10.68 -3.72 4.54
C LEU A 61 11.07 -3.33 5.96
N ALA A 62 10.89 -2.07 6.34
CA ALA A 62 11.27 -1.59 7.66
C ALA A 62 10.39 -0.43 8.09
N GLU A 63 10.02 -0.46 9.36
CA GLU A 63 9.17 0.52 10.04
C GLU A 63 9.49 0.53 11.56
N ASP A 64 8.74 1.26 12.37
CA ASP A 64 8.84 1.31 13.83
C ASP A 64 8.67 -0.05 14.49
N GLU A 65 7.66 -0.84 14.11
CA GLU A 65 7.39 -2.13 14.77
C GLU A 65 8.16 -3.31 14.19
N GLY A 66 8.98 -3.10 13.16
CA GLY A 66 9.62 -4.22 12.47
C GLY A 66 10.68 -3.87 11.45
N TRP A 67 11.76 -4.64 11.46
CA TRP A 67 12.76 -4.70 10.39
C TRP A 67 12.74 -6.10 9.75
N ARG A 68 12.56 -6.18 8.43
CA ARG A 68 12.12 -7.41 7.73
C ARG A 68 13.04 -7.93 6.65
N ILE A 69 14.28 -7.44 6.59
CA ILE A 69 15.27 -7.89 5.61
C ILE A 69 16.61 -8.14 6.28
N GLU A 70 17.23 -9.27 5.99
CA GLU A 70 18.60 -9.51 6.45
C GLU A 70 19.58 -8.53 5.81
N ILE A 71 20.36 -7.82 6.62
CA ILE A 71 21.52 -7.05 6.17
C ILE A 71 22.76 -7.68 6.80
N PRO A 72 23.55 -8.49 6.08
CA PRO A 72 24.64 -9.28 6.67
C PRO A 72 25.65 -8.47 7.49
N ALA A 73 25.92 -7.23 7.09
CA ALA A 73 26.83 -6.33 7.82
C ALA A 73 26.25 -5.82 9.15
N LEU A 74 24.93 -5.84 9.31
CA LEU A 74 24.16 -5.29 10.42
C LEU A 74 23.13 -6.33 10.93
N PRO A 75 23.59 -7.48 11.45
CA PRO A 75 22.73 -8.61 11.78
C PRO A 75 21.69 -8.29 12.88
N GLU A 76 21.97 -7.32 13.75
CA GLU A 76 21.04 -6.90 14.81
C GLU A 76 19.70 -6.41 14.27
N LEU A 77 19.68 -5.85 13.05
CA LEU A 77 18.44 -5.37 12.42
C LEU A 77 17.42 -6.50 12.28
N ALA A 78 17.83 -7.65 11.78
CA ALA A 78 16.98 -8.83 11.69
C ALA A 78 16.83 -9.51 13.07
N GLN A 79 17.92 -9.72 13.80
CA GLN A 79 17.90 -10.50 15.05
C GLN A 79 17.01 -9.89 16.14
N ILE A 80 16.94 -8.56 16.21
CA ILE A 80 16.20 -7.81 17.23
C ILE A 80 14.98 -7.14 16.61
N GLY A 81 15.19 -6.42 15.49
CA GLY A 81 14.14 -5.64 14.85
C GLY A 81 13.04 -6.48 14.22
N SER A 82 13.23 -7.79 13.98
CA SER A 82 12.20 -8.63 13.39
C SER A 82 11.26 -9.29 14.40
N VAL A 83 11.55 -9.19 15.70
CA VAL A 83 10.86 -9.93 16.75
C VAL A 83 10.28 -8.95 17.76
N ARG A 84 8.99 -9.13 18.09
CA ARG A 84 8.30 -8.42 19.15
C ARG A 84 7.95 -9.35 20.29
N CYS A 85 8.46 -9.09 21.49
CA CYS A 85 8.25 -9.91 22.67
C CYS A 85 8.25 -9.05 23.95
N HIS A 86 7.79 -9.60 25.07
CA HIS A 86 7.74 -8.88 26.34
C HIS A 86 9.12 -8.78 26.99
N ASP A 87 9.96 -7.90 26.44
CA ASP A 87 11.21 -7.44 27.03
C ASP A 87 11.12 -5.92 27.27
N PRO A 88 10.80 -5.48 28.51
CA PRO A 88 10.69 -4.05 28.84
C PRO A 88 11.96 -3.24 28.58
N ALA A 89 13.13 -3.88 28.47
CA ALA A 89 14.39 -3.21 28.16
C ALA A 89 14.75 -3.29 26.66
N GLU A 90 13.94 -3.99 25.85
CA GLU A 90 14.14 -4.22 24.42
C GLU A 90 15.55 -4.70 24.07
N LYS A 91 16.13 -5.57 24.90
CA LYS A 91 17.48 -6.13 24.71
C LYS A 91 17.52 -7.22 23.67
N THR A 92 16.46 -8.02 23.58
CA THR A 92 16.40 -9.18 22.68
C THR A 92 15.33 -9.06 21.60
N CYS A 93 14.38 -8.15 21.75
CA CYS A 93 13.26 -7.94 20.85
C CYS A 93 12.70 -6.52 21.02
N LEU A 94 11.91 -6.05 20.06
CA LEU A 94 11.09 -4.85 20.22
C LEU A 94 9.90 -5.13 21.16
N LEU A 95 9.32 -4.08 21.75
CA LEU A 95 8.09 -4.24 22.54
C LEU A 95 6.92 -4.79 21.71
N PRO A 96 6.00 -5.57 22.33
CA PRO A 96 4.82 -6.11 21.64
C PRO A 96 3.91 -5.00 21.13
N GLN A 97 3.50 -5.10 19.87
CA GLN A 97 2.58 -4.20 19.18
C GLN A 97 1.60 -4.99 18.32
N LEU A 98 0.46 -4.38 18.01
CA LEU A 98 -0.48 -4.87 16.98
C LEU A 98 -0.95 -6.32 17.18
N GLY A 99 -1.01 -6.78 18.43
CA GLY A 99 -1.40 -8.15 18.77
C GLY A 99 -0.35 -9.21 18.48
N ALA A 100 0.94 -8.87 18.51
CA ALA A 100 2.05 -9.82 18.36
C ALA A 100 2.19 -10.83 19.52
N GLY A 101 1.44 -10.67 20.61
CA GLY A 101 1.57 -11.51 21.80
C GLY A 101 2.88 -11.24 22.57
N PRO A 102 3.05 -11.82 23.78
CA PRO A 102 4.15 -11.48 24.67
C PRO A 102 5.41 -12.36 24.47
N ASP A 103 5.32 -13.48 23.76
CA ASP A 103 6.36 -14.53 23.80
C ASP A 103 7.34 -14.51 22.62
N GLY A 104 7.13 -13.62 21.64
CA GLY A 104 7.96 -13.55 20.43
C GLY A 104 7.69 -14.63 19.39
N LYS A 105 6.64 -15.45 19.55
CA LYS A 105 6.39 -16.63 18.69
C LYS A 105 5.25 -16.46 17.70
N SER A 106 4.56 -15.32 17.70
CA SER A 106 3.49 -15.07 16.74
C SER A 106 4.01 -15.02 15.30
N GLY A 107 3.15 -15.41 14.35
CA GLY A 107 3.47 -15.40 12.92
C GLY A 107 3.65 -14.01 12.31
N VAL A 108 3.43 -12.94 13.08
CA VAL A 108 3.69 -11.55 12.63
C VAL A 108 5.15 -11.13 12.83
N ASN A 109 5.95 -11.96 13.49
CA ASN A 109 7.40 -11.82 13.60
C ASN A 109 8.09 -12.53 12.44
N GLY A 110 9.33 -12.13 12.18
CA GLY A 110 10.16 -12.71 11.12
C GLY A 110 10.68 -11.67 10.14
N TYR A 111 11.54 -12.13 9.24
CA TYR A 111 12.22 -11.35 8.23
C TYR A 111 12.53 -12.23 7.01
N LEU A 112 12.80 -11.59 5.88
CA LEU A 112 13.31 -12.24 4.68
C LEU A 112 14.83 -12.41 4.82
N THR A 113 15.31 -13.64 4.66
CA THR A 113 16.76 -13.85 4.48
C THR A 113 17.23 -13.26 3.15
N THR A 114 18.54 -13.10 3.00
CA THR A 114 19.16 -12.71 1.72
C THR A 114 18.70 -13.64 0.58
N ALA A 115 18.64 -14.95 0.84
CA ALA A 115 18.21 -15.93 -0.14
C ALA A 115 16.72 -15.81 -0.50
N ASP A 116 15.87 -15.53 0.48
CA ASP A 116 14.43 -15.31 0.25
C ASP A 116 14.21 -14.10 -0.65
N TYR A 117 14.84 -12.97 -0.31
CA TYR A 117 14.70 -11.72 -1.04
C TYR A 117 15.23 -11.85 -2.48
N VAL A 118 16.41 -12.44 -2.66
CA VAL A 118 16.96 -12.74 -4.01
C VAL A 118 16.00 -13.63 -4.81
N GLY A 119 15.40 -14.64 -4.17
CA GLY A 119 14.41 -15.50 -4.80
C GLY A 119 13.16 -14.75 -5.26
N ILE A 120 12.65 -13.83 -4.43
CA ILE A 120 11.51 -12.95 -4.75
C ILE A 120 11.84 -12.05 -5.94
N VAL A 121 12.96 -11.33 -5.88
CA VAL A 121 13.37 -10.40 -6.95
C VAL A 121 13.53 -11.14 -8.28
N ARG A 122 14.14 -12.33 -8.26
CA ARG A 122 14.30 -13.17 -9.46
C ARG A 122 12.95 -13.63 -10.03
N ALA A 123 12.03 -14.07 -9.16
CA ALA A 123 10.71 -14.53 -9.58
C ALA A 123 9.85 -13.39 -10.15
N ALA A 124 9.92 -12.20 -9.53
CA ALA A 124 9.26 -10.99 -9.99
C ALA A 124 9.81 -10.55 -11.37
N ALA A 125 11.14 -10.50 -11.51
CA ALA A 125 11.79 -10.14 -12.78
C ALA A 125 11.40 -11.08 -13.92
N ALA A 126 11.33 -12.39 -13.66
CA ALA A 126 10.87 -13.39 -14.63
C ALA A 126 9.41 -13.19 -15.10
N ARG A 127 8.63 -12.38 -14.38
CA ARG A 127 7.24 -12.01 -14.69
C ARG A 127 7.10 -10.56 -15.15
N GLY A 128 8.20 -9.87 -15.44
CA GLY A 128 8.18 -8.47 -15.85
C GLY A 128 7.80 -7.49 -14.72
N ILE A 129 7.97 -7.92 -13.46
CA ILE A 129 7.69 -7.11 -12.27
C ILE A 129 9.01 -6.59 -11.71
N GLU A 130 9.11 -5.27 -11.54
CA GLU A 130 10.20 -4.62 -10.80
C GLU A 130 9.89 -4.65 -9.31
N VAL A 131 10.85 -5.10 -8.49
CA VAL A 131 10.78 -4.95 -7.03
C VAL A 131 11.39 -3.60 -6.63
N ILE A 132 10.66 -2.83 -5.85
CA ILE A 132 11.09 -1.54 -5.28
C ILE A 132 11.18 -1.75 -3.75
N PRO A 133 12.37 -1.92 -3.17
CA PRO A 133 12.52 -1.94 -1.72
C PRO A 133 12.26 -0.55 -1.12
N SER A 134 11.58 -0.53 0.01
CA SER A 134 11.40 0.65 0.85
C SER A 134 11.89 0.40 2.27
N ILE A 135 12.65 1.36 2.78
CA ILE A 135 13.07 1.45 4.18
C ILE A 135 12.70 2.87 4.60
N ASP A 136 11.73 3.00 5.49
CA ASP A 136 11.23 4.32 5.84
C ASP A 136 12.24 5.12 6.67
N MET A 137 12.43 6.39 6.31
CA MET A 137 13.36 7.31 6.95
C MET A 137 13.07 8.78 6.59
N PRO A 138 13.33 9.73 7.50
CA PRO A 138 13.98 9.53 8.79
C PRO A 138 13.00 9.21 9.94
N GLY A 139 11.69 9.40 9.72
CA GLY A 139 10.64 8.87 10.60
C GLY A 139 10.56 7.34 10.49
N HIS A 140 9.61 6.74 11.20
CA HIS A 140 9.27 5.31 11.03
C HIS A 140 10.48 4.36 11.12
N SER A 141 11.46 4.72 11.95
CA SER A 141 12.79 4.10 12.01
C SER A 141 13.07 3.41 13.35
N ARG A 142 12.07 3.26 14.24
CA ARG A 142 12.29 2.75 15.60
C ARG A 142 12.94 1.37 15.63
N ALA A 143 12.53 0.43 14.77
CA ALA A 143 13.13 -0.90 14.73
C ALA A 143 14.64 -0.83 14.44
N ALA A 144 15.04 0.03 13.50
CA ALA A 144 16.44 0.25 13.17
C ALA A 144 17.19 0.91 14.34
N ILE A 145 16.60 1.93 14.96
CA ILE A 145 17.19 2.64 16.12
C ILE A 145 17.47 1.67 17.27
N VAL A 146 16.46 0.91 17.70
CA VAL A 146 16.60 -0.03 18.81
C VAL A 146 17.65 -1.11 18.48
N ALA A 147 17.61 -1.68 17.28
CA ALA A 147 18.60 -2.66 16.85
C ALA A 147 20.03 -2.10 16.85
N MET A 148 20.22 -0.87 16.37
CA MET A 148 21.53 -0.22 16.33
C MET A 148 22.03 0.22 17.72
N GLU A 149 21.14 0.55 18.65
CA GLU A 149 21.52 0.75 20.06
C GLU A 149 22.02 -0.56 20.68
N ARG A 150 21.39 -1.69 20.41
CA ARG A 150 21.85 -3.01 20.91
C ARG A 150 23.15 -3.45 20.29
N ARG A 151 23.36 -3.16 19.00
CA ARG A 151 24.66 -3.29 18.35
C ARG A 151 25.72 -2.45 19.06
N HIS A 152 25.42 -1.19 19.32
CA HIS A 152 26.34 -0.28 20.01
C HIS A 152 26.70 -0.80 21.40
N ASP A 153 25.72 -1.20 22.21
CA ASP A 153 25.93 -1.72 23.57
C ASP A 153 26.85 -2.96 23.57
N ARG A 154 26.55 -3.92 22.68
CA ARG A 154 27.33 -5.15 22.51
C ARG A 154 28.79 -4.87 22.13
N LEU A 155 29.01 -3.98 21.17
CA LEU A 155 30.36 -3.64 20.69
C LEU A 155 31.13 -2.78 21.69
N ALA A 156 30.45 -1.84 22.37
CA ALA A 156 31.04 -1.03 23.43
C ALA A 156 31.49 -1.89 24.62
N ALA A 157 30.66 -2.86 25.04
CA ALA A 157 31.03 -3.83 26.08
C ALA A 157 32.24 -4.71 25.68
N ALA A 158 32.43 -4.94 24.38
CA ALA A 158 33.60 -5.63 23.85
C ALA A 158 34.83 -4.71 23.63
N GLY A 159 34.79 -3.45 24.08
CA GLY A 159 35.88 -2.48 23.91
C GLY A 159 36.02 -1.91 22.49
N LYS A 160 35.09 -2.20 21.58
CA LYS A 160 35.13 -1.82 20.16
C LYS A 160 34.39 -0.51 19.90
N ARG A 161 34.82 0.58 20.56
CA ARG A 161 34.09 1.86 20.56
C ARG A 161 33.84 2.44 19.16
N ALA A 162 34.86 2.44 18.30
CA ALA A 162 34.73 2.97 16.94
C ALA A 162 33.71 2.18 16.09
N GLU A 163 33.69 0.85 16.23
CA GLU A 163 32.70 -0.01 15.54
C GLU A 163 31.28 0.19 16.11
N ALA A 164 31.17 0.42 17.41
CA ALA A 164 29.90 0.71 18.09
C ALA A 164 29.30 2.04 17.61
N ASP A 165 30.10 3.09 17.49
CA ASP A 165 29.67 4.43 17.08
C ASP A 165 29.40 4.53 15.58
N ALA A 166 29.95 3.62 14.76
CA ALA A 166 29.89 3.69 13.30
C ALA A 166 28.46 3.66 12.72
N TYR A 167 27.51 3.04 13.43
CA TYR A 167 26.12 2.84 12.98
C TYR A 167 25.08 3.28 14.03
N ARG A 168 25.50 4.03 15.05
CA ARG A 168 24.56 4.53 16.06
C ARG A 168 23.64 5.59 15.43
N LEU A 169 22.33 5.39 15.53
CA LEU A 169 21.33 6.21 14.81
C LEU A 169 20.74 7.36 15.64
N ILE A 170 21.21 7.56 16.86
CA ILE A 170 20.74 8.62 17.75
C ILE A 170 21.91 9.47 18.24
N ASP A 171 21.57 10.69 18.67
CA ASP A 171 22.42 11.51 19.52
C ASP A 171 21.99 11.29 20.97
N PRO A 172 22.79 10.64 21.83
CA PRO A 172 22.40 10.35 23.21
C PRO A 172 22.18 11.60 24.08
N ALA A 173 22.68 12.75 23.65
CA ALA A 173 22.48 14.02 24.32
C ALA A 173 21.26 14.79 23.79
N ASP A 174 20.52 14.23 22.82
CA ASP A 174 19.27 14.82 22.35
C ASP A 174 18.18 14.71 23.43
N THR A 175 17.63 15.86 23.81
CA THR A 175 16.54 15.99 24.80
C THR A 175 15.24 16.44 24.16
N THR A 176 15.13 16.34 22.83
CA THR A 176 13.92 16.67 22.09
C THR A 176 12.77 15.80 22.57
N ARG A 177 11.61 16.41 22.81
CA ARG A 177 10.37 15.71 23.13
C ARG A 177 9.43 15.85 21.96
N TYR A 178 9.04 14.72 21.39
CA TYR A 178 8.09 14.64 20.30
C TYR A 178 7.23 13.39 20.46
N ARG A 179 6.20 13.28 19.63
CA ARG A 179 5.32 12.11 19.55
C ARG A 179 4.96 11.87 18.10
N SER A 180 5.25 10.68 17.56
CA SER A 180 4.84 10.30 16.21
C SER A 180 3.34 10.08 16.12
N ILE A 181 2.82 9.88 14.91
CA ILE A 181 1.41 9.59 14.66
C ILE A 181 0.98 8.30 15.36
N GLN A 182 1.84 7.28 15.37
CA GLN A 182 1.69 6.01 16.04
C GLN A 182 2.09 6.06 17.53
N HIS A 183 2.37 7.26 18.04
CA HIS A 183 2.61 7.57 19.46
C HIS A 183 3.95 7.16 20.04
N TYR A 184 4.94 6.89 19.20
CA TYR A 184 6.33 6.71 19.62
C TYR A 184 7.02 8.03 19.95
N THR A 185 8.04 7.96 20.79
CA THR A 185 8.86 9.12 21.20
C THR A 185 10.34 8.97 20.83
N ASP A 186 10.67 7.90 20.12
CA ASP A 186 12.02 7.40 19.84
C ASP A 186 12.12 6.80 18.42
N ASN A 187 11.28 7.27 17.50
CA ASN A 187 11.01 6.65 16.20
C ASN A 187 11.74 7.30 15.02
N THR A 188 12.44 8.40 15.25
CA THR A 188 13.07 9.19 14.20
C THR A 188 14.60 9.14 14.30
N LEU A 189 15.29 8.63 13.27
CA LEU A 189 16.76 8.53 13.26
C LEU A 189 17.40 9.93 13.19
N ASN A 190 18.58 10.15 13.77
CA ASN A 190 19.21 11.46 13.78
C ASN A 190 19.82 11.80 12.42
N VAL A 191 19.28 12.78 11.72
CA VAL A 191 19.72 13.15 10.36
C VAL A 191 21.01 13.97 10.30
N CYS A 192 21.53 14.41 11.45
CA CYS A 192 22.67 15.31 11.54
C CYS A 192 24.00 14.59 11.79
N ILE A 193 23.97 13.28 12.08
CA ILE A 193 25.18 12.50 12.37
C ILE A 193 25.66 11.70 11.14
N PRO A 194 26.99 11.59 10.92
CA PRO A 194 27.55 10.81 9.81
C PRO A 194 27.17 9.33 9.83
N ALA A 195 26.97 8.75 11.02
CA ALA A 195 26.61 7.34 11.20
C ALA A 195 25.31 6.97 10.48
N THR A 196 24.32 7.86 10.46
CA THR A 196 23.05 7.70 9.73
C THR A 196 23.28 7.49 8.24
N TYR A 197 24.11 8.32 7.61
CA TYR A 197 24.38 8.19 6.17
C TYR A 197 25.19 6.93 5.85
N ARG A 198 26.13 6.54 6.72
CA ARG A 198 26.83 5.26 6.61
C ARG A 198 25.85 4.08 6.70
N PHE A 199 24.89 4.15 7.62
CA PHE A 199 23.84 3.15 7.75
C PHE A 199 23.01 3.02 6.47
N VAL A 200 22.51 4.15 5.94
CA VAL A 200 21.73 4.18 4.70
C VAL A 200 22.53 3.60 3.54
N ASP A 201 23.79 4.02 3.36
CA ASP A 201 24.67 3.48 2.32
C ASP A 201 24.86 1.97 2.44
N THR A 202 25.14 1.45 3.64
CA THR A 202 25.32 0.01 3.87
C THR A 202 24.04 -0.78 3.56
N VAL A 203 22.86 -0.26 3.89
CA VAL A 203 21.57 -0.91 3.60
C VAL A 203 21.30 -0.92 2.09
N VAL A 204 21.45 0.24 1.43
CA VAL A 204 21.25 0.36 -0.02
C VAL A 204 22.22 -0.53 -0.79
N ASP A 205 23.49 -0.57 -0.40
CA ASP A 205 24.50 -1.40 -1.06
C ASP A 205 24.20 -2.90 -0.90
N ALA A 206 23.72 -3.33 0.28
CA ALA A 206 23.28 -4.70 0.50
C ALA A 206 22.09 -5.07 -0.40
N LEU A 207 21.08 -4.20 -0.50
CA LEU A 207 19.93 -4.41 -1.39
C LEU A 207 20.34 -4.42 -2.86
N ALA A 208 21.21 -3.50 -3.28
CA ALA A 208 21.76 -3.48 -4.63
C ALA A 208 22.52 -4.77 -4.97
N ALA A 209 23.31 -5.29 -4.03
CA ALA A 209 23.99 -6.57 -4.19
C ALA A 209 23.01 -7.75 -4.33
N MET A 210 21.94 -7.79 -3.54
CA MET A 210 20.90 -8.81 -3.65
C MET A 210 20.17 -8.75 -5.00
N HIS A 211 19.83 -7.54 -5.45
CA HIS A 211 19.27 -7.30 -6.78
C HIS A 211 20.21 -7.77 -7.90
N GLY A 212 21.51 -7.49 -7.77
CA GLY A 212 22.55 -8.01 -8.67
C GLY A 212 22.57 -9.54 -8.70
N ALA A 213 22.56 -10.21 -7.54
CA ALA A 213 22.52 -11.67 -7.42
C ALA A 213 21.22 -12.29 -7.96
N ALA A 214 20.12 -11.53 -7.99
CA ALA A 214 18.87 -11.93 -8.60
C ALA A 214 18.86 -11.80 -10.14
N GLY A 215 19.84 -11.10 -10.73
CA GLY A 215 19.89 -10.79 -12.15
C GLY A 215 18.97 -9.64 -12.57
N ALA A 216 18.51 -8.83 -11.60
CA ALA A 216 17.61 -7.71 -11.83
C ALA A 216 18.09 -6.49 -11.03
N PRO A 217 18.93 -5.61 -11.63
CA PRO A 217 19.54 -4.48 -10.93
C PRO A 217 18.53 -3.59 -10.20
N LEU A 218 18.93 -3.06 -9.05
CA LEU A 218 18.11 -2.13 -8.27
C LEU A 218 17.97 -0.82 -9.06
N LYS A 219 16.75 -0.48 -9.46
CA LYS A 219 16.46 0.73 -10.26
C LYS A 219 15.91 1.86 -9.42
N THR A 220 15.07 1.53 -8.43
CA THR A 220 14.39 2.48 -7.57
C THR A 220 14.53 2.03 -6.12
N PHE A 221 14.92 2.93 -5.23
CA PHE A 221 14.88 2.74 -3.78
C PHE A 221 13.92 3.78 -3.19
N HIS A 222 12.96 3.30 -2.42
CA HIS A 222 11.98 4.17 -1.78
C HIS A 222 12.44 4.48 -0.34
N LEU A 223 12.67 5.74 -0.04
CA LEU A 223 13.14 6.17 1.30
C LEU A 223 11.99 6.45 2.28
N GLY A 224 10.74 6.29 1.84
CA GLY A 224 9.56 6.63 2.64
C GLY A 224 9.44 8.16 2.76
N ALA A 225 9.88 8.72 3.88
CA ALA A 225 9.97 10.15 4.19
C ALA A 225 8.66 10.81 4.64
N ASP A 226 7.67 10.03 5.04
CA ASP A 226 6.43 10.52 5.60
C ASP A 226 6.54 10.87 7.09
N GLU A 227 5.61 11.71 7.54
CA GLU A 227 5.24 11.89 8.96
C GLU A 227 6.38 12.20 9.96
N THR A 228 7.42 12.96 9.58
CA THR A 228 8.51 13.30 10.49
C THR A 228 8.07 14.24 11.63
N ALA A 229 8.10 13.77 12.87
CA ALA A 229 7.48 14.42 14.03
C ALA A 229 8.39 15.44 14.77
N GLY A 230 8.98 16.43 14.10
CA GLY A 230 9.67 17.54 14.77
C GLY A 230 10.85 17.16 15.68
N ALA A 231 11.52 16.05 15.38
CA ALA A 231 12.66 15.54 16.12
C ALA A 231 13.91 16.45 16.05
N TRP A 232 14.91 16.16 16.89
CA TRP A 232 16.27 16.73 16.89
C TRP A 232 16.46 18.21 17.17
N VAL A 233 15.39 18.98 17.42
CA VAL A 233 15.51 20.44 17.67
C VAL A 233 16.38 20.80 18.89
N LYS A 234 16.58 19.84 19.82
CA LYS A 234 17.50 19.97 20.97
C LYS A 234 18.75 19.09 20.86
N SER A 235 18.97 18.38 19.75
CA SER A 235 20.17 17.56 19.53
C SER A 235 21.40 18.45 19.40
N PRO A 236 22.44 18.28 20.24
CA PRO A 236 23.73 18.93 20.03
C PRO A 236 24.32 18.68 18.64
N ALA A 237 24.19 17.46 18.10
CA ALA A 237 24.68 17.12 16.77
C ALA A 237 24.02 17.93 15.64
N CYS A 238 22.76 18.37 15.83
CA CYS A 238 22.03 19.15 14.83
C CYS A 238 22.28 20.66 14.89
N LYS A 239 22.93 21.19 15.94
CA LYS A 239 23.10 22.65 16.13
C LYS A 239 23.75 23.34 14.93
N ALA A 240 24.81 22.75 14.37
CA ALA A 240 25.50 23.32 13.21
C ALA A 240 24.59 23.37 11.98
N MET A 241 23.90 22.26 11.67
CA MET A 241 23.01 22.19 10.51
C MET A 241 21.79 23.11 10.67
N ILE A 242 21.28 23.29 11.88
CA ILE A 242 20.20 24.25 12.17
C ILE A 242 20.69 25.69 11.94
N ALA A 243 21.91 26.03 12.39
CA ALA A 243 22.50 27.34 12.13
C ALA A 243 22.67 27.61 10.62
N ASP A 244 23.15 26.60 9.87
CA ASP A 244 23.25 26.65 8.41
C ASP A 244 21.90 26.76 7.70
N ASN A 245 20.81 26.39 8.39
CA ASN A 245 19.42 26.55 7.95
C ASN A 245 18.81 27.89 8.38
N SER A 246 19.64 28.90 8.65
CA SER A 246 19.19 30.20 9.17
C SER A 246 18.39 30.07 10.48
N GLY A 247 18.67 29.04 11.27
CA GLY A 247 17.97 28.72 12.51
C GLY A 247 16.70 27.88 12.35
N ASP A 248 16.28 27.53 11.14
CA ASP A 248 15.04 26.76 10.91
C ASP A 248 15.28 25.25 10.97
N ALA A 249 14.88 24.62 12.08
CA ALA A 249 14.98 23.18 12.25
C ALA A 249 14.03 22.38 11.33
N ARG A 250 13.00 23.00 10.73
CA ARG A 250 12.09 22.31 9.79
C ARG A 250 12.80 21.89 8.50
N ASN A 251 13.92 22.53 8.18
CA ASN A 251 14.74 22.20 7.01
C ASN A 251 15.69 21.01 7.24
N LEU A 252 15.68 20.36 8.41
CA LEU A 252 16.47 19.16 8.65
C LEU A 252 15.97 17.96 7.82
N THR A 253 14.66 17.72 7.79
CA THR A 253 14.06 16.63 7.00
C THR A 253 14.29 16.80 5.49
N PRO A 254 13.97 17.96 4.87
CA PRO A 254 14.29 18.22 3.46
C PRO A 254 15.76 17.99 3.11
N ARG A 255 16.70 18.49 3.91
CA ARG A 255 18.14 18.28 3.66
C ARG A 255 18.55 16.82 3.71
N PHE A 256 17.96 16.03 4.61
CA PHE A 256 18.19 14.59 4.66
C PHE A 256 17.72 13.91 3.38
N ILE A 257 16.49 14.19 2.94
CA ILE A 257 15.91 13.64 1.71
C ILE A 257 16.76 14.02 0.50
N GLU A 258 17.10 15.30 0.34
CA GLU A 258 17.94 15.83 -0.75
C GLU A 258 19.30 15.11 -0.80
N ARG A 259 19.93 14.93 0.36
CA ARG A 259 21.23 14.25 0.47
C ARG A 259 21.14 12.77 0.12
N VAL A 260 20.16 12.04 0.66
CA VAL A 260 19.95 10.62 0.37
C VAL A 260 19.62 10.43 -1.11
N ALA A 261 18.72 11.25 -1.67
CA ALA A 261 18.35 11.20 -3.08
C ALA A 261 19.56 11.47 -4.00
N THR A 262 20.42 12.43 -3.66
CA THR A 262 21.67 12.70 -4.39
C THR A 262 22.62 11.50 -4.35
N THR A 263 22.79 10.87 -3.18
CA THR A 263 23.63 9.67 -3.04
C THR A 263 23.09 8.48 -3.84
N LEU A 264 21.76 8.27 -3.83
CA LEU A 264 21.11 7.25 -4.65
C LEU A 264 21.34 7.51 -6.15
N ALA A 265 21.15 8.75 -6.60
CA ALA A 265 21.38 9.13 -7.99
C ALA A 265 22.83 8.91 -8.42
N ALA A 266 23.81 9.19 -7.55
CA ALA A 266 25.22 8.91 -7.80
C ALA A 266 25.52 7.40 -7.96
N LYS A 267 24.69 6.53 -7.35
CA LYS A 267 24.73 5.07 -7.53
C LYS A 267 23.91 4.58 -8.73
N GLY A 268 23.29 5.48 -9.50
CA GLY A 268 22.39 5.14 -10.61
C GLY A 268 21.02 4.61 -10.16
N ILE A 269 20.65 4.83 -8.91
CA ILE A 269 19.38 4.40 -8.31
C ILE A 269 18.45 5.61 -8.20
N ARG A 270 17.23 5.46 -8.68
CA ARG A 270 16.19 6.48 -8.54
C ARG A 270 15.67 6.52 -7.10
N ALA A 271 15.57 7.72 -6.54
CA ALA A 271 14.90 7.94 -5.26
C ALA A 271 13.37 7.94 -5.42
N GLY A 272 12.68 7.28 -4.50
CA GLY A 272 11.23 7.33 -4.34
C GLY A 272 10.83 7.74 -2.93
N GLY A 273 9.72 8.44 -2.75
CA GLY A 273 9.23 8.80 -1.42
C GLY A 273 7.75 9.19 -1.41
N TRP A 274 7.17 9.29 -0.23
CA TRP A 274 5.81 9.76 0.00
C TRP A 274 5.72 11.28 -0.20
N SER A 275 4.61 11.73 -0.78
CA SER A 275 4.44 13.09 -1.30
C SER A 275 4.61 14.20 -0.27
N ASP A 276 4.29 13.99 0.99
CA ASP A 276 4.42 14.99 2.05
C ASP A 276 5.89 15.31 2.32
N GLY A 277 6.72 14.31 2.60
CA GLY A 277 8.16 14.48 2.80
C GLY A 277 8.85 15.05 1.58
N MET A 278 8.59 14.44 0.43
CA MET A 278 9.17 14.84 -0.85
C MET A 278 8.77 16.28 -1.22
N GLY A 279 7.53 16.68 -0.93
CA GLY A 279 7.01 18.02 -1.21
C GLY A 279 7.72 19.16 -0.47
N HIS A 280 8.37 18.87 0.67
CA HIS A 280 9.12 19.86 1.44
C HIS A 280 10.54 20.13 0.89
N THR A 281 11.03 19.31 -0.04
CA THR A 281 12.36 19.49 -0.65
C THR A 281 12.41 20.66 -1.62
N ASP A 282 13.60 21.24 -1.78
CA ASP A 282 13.89 22.18 -2.85
C ASP A 282 14.09 21.41 -4.18
N PRO A 283 13.23 21.60 -5.19
CA PRO A 283 13.38 20.92 -6.48
C PRO A 283 14.74 21.15 -7.14
N ALA A 284 15.41 22.28 -6.88
CA ALA A 284 16.74 22.56 -7.43
C ALA A 284 17.85 21.71 -6.80
N ARG A 285 17.59 21.08 -5.65
CA ARG A 285 18.52 20.19 -4.93
C ARG A 285 18.15 18.71 -5.06
N MET A 286 17.05 18.42 -5.74
CA MET A 286 16.63 17.05 -6.01
C MET A 286 17.19 16.56 -7.35
N PRO A 287 17.49 15.26 -7.50
CA PRO A 287 17.83 14.67 -8.80
C PRO A 287 16.71 14.87 -9.82
N ALA A 288 17.07 14.85 -11.11
CA ALA A 288 16.09 15.03 -12.19
C ALA A 288 15.08 13.87 -12.30
N ASN A 289 15.48 12.65 -11.92
CA ASN A 289 14.64 11.46 -11.98
C ASN A 289 14.25 11.04 -10.56
N VAL A 290 13.03 11.36 -10.16
CA VAL A 290 12.47 11.12 -8.83
C VAL A 290 11.09 10.51 -8.99
N LEU A 291 10.81 9.47 -8.21
CA LEU A 291 9.48 8.89 -8.06
C LEU A 291 8.81 9.51 -6.83
N THR A 292 7.52 9.81 -6.91
CA THR A 292 6.76 10.26 -5.74
C THR A 292 5.41 9.57 -5.66
N ASN A 293 5.07 9.12 -4.47
CA ASN A 293 3.82 8.43 -4.17
C ASN A 293 2.85 9.43 -3.52
N ILE A 294 1.82 9.83 -4.27
CA ILE A 294 0.82 10.80 -3.82
C ILE A 294 -0.16 10.15 -2.88
N TRP A 295 -0.14 10.54 -1.61
CA TRP A 295 -0.99 9.97 -0.58
C TRP A 295 -1.91 10.99 0.11
N GLY A 296 -2.00 12.22 -0.37
CA GLY A 296 -3.07 13.13 0.02
C GLY A 296 -4.45 12.53 -0.27
N VAL A 297 -5.42 12.77 0.62
CA VAL A 297 -6.83 12.37 0.41
C VAL A 297 -7.43 13.20 -0.72
N LEU A 298 -8.28 12.58 -1.54
CA LEU A 298 -8.82 13.19 -2.76
C LEU A 298 -9.44 14.58 -2.52
N HIS A 299 -10.22 14.73 -1.45
CA HIS A 299 -10.94 15.98 -1.13
C HIS A 299 -10.10 17.05 -0.41
N THR A 300 -8.88 16.75 0.03
CA THR A 300 -8.10 17.67 0.90
C THR A 300 -6.64 17.87 0.50
N GLY A 301 -6.03 16.93 -0.25
CA GLY A 301 -4.59 16.96 -0.55
C GLY A 301 -4.19 16.43 -1.91
N ALA A 302 -4.83 15.38 -2.43
CA ALA A 302 -4.33 14.62 -3.58
C ALA A 302 -4.01 15.50 -4.80
N ILE A 303 -4.92 16.42 -5.16
CA ILE A 303 -4.77 17.28 -6.34
C ILE A 303 -3.59 18.22 -6.16
N ARG A 304 -3.49 18.83 -4.96
CA ARG A 304 -2.41 19.76 -4.62
C ARG A 304 -1.05 19.09 -4.78
N GLU A 305 -0.89 17.94 -4.16
CA GLU A 305 0.36 17.17 -4.17
C GLU A 305 0.69 16.65 -5.56
N ALA A 306 -0.28 16.02 -6.24
CA ALA A 306 -0.06 15.45 -7.56
C ALA A 306 0.34 16.52 -8.58
N HIS A 307 -0.39 17.64 -8.64
CA HIS A 307 -0.13 18.67 -9.65
C HIS A 307 1.14 19.47 -9.34
N ASP A 308 1.40 19.80 -8.07
CA ASP A 308 2.66 20.43 -7.68
C ASP A 308 3.86 19.56 -8.09
N GLN A 309 3.83 18.27 -7.77
CA GLN A 309 4.98 17.39 -8.02
C GLN A 309 5.10 16.96 -9.48
N LEU A 310 4.00 16.89 -10.23
CA LEU A 310 4.04 16.83 -11.69
C LEU A 310 4.74 18.07 -12.29
N ASN A 311 4.44 19.26 -11.78
CA ASN A 311 5.01 20.51 -12.27
C ASN A 311 6.51 20.63 -11.92
N ARG A 312 6.96 19.99 -10.84
CA ARG A 312 8.40 19.77 -10.54
C ARG A 312 9.09 18.81 -11.54
N GLY A 313 8.31 18.09 -12.34
CA GLY A 313 8.80 17.13 -13.33
C GLY A 313 9.10 15.74 -12.79
N TRP A 314 8.51 15.38 -11.66
CA TRP A 314 8.70 14.06 -11.04
C TRP A 314 7.72 13.03 -11.61
N ASP A 315 8.10 11.75 -11.51
CA ASP A 315 7.24 10.63 -11.84
C ASP A 315 6.21 10.44 -10.72
N VAL A 316 4.99 10.92 -10.96
CA VAL A 316 3.88 10.86 -10.00
C VAL A 316 3.15 9.53 -10.07
N VAL A 317 3.16 8.79 -8.96
CA VAL A 317 2.37 7.56 -8.75
C VAL A 317 1.23 7.86 -7.80
N LEU A 318 0.00 7.74 -8.29
CA LEU A 318 -1.20 7.99 -7.50
C LEU A 318 -1.40 6.84 -6.50
N SER A 319 -1.29 7.19 -5.24
CA SER A 319 -1.38 6.31 -4.08
C SER A 319 -2.48 6.81 -3.12
N ILE A 320 -3.55 7.38 -3.68
CA ILE A 320 -4.57 8.16 -2.96
C ILE A 320 -5.31 7.29 -1.93
N PRO A 321 -5.35 7.62 -0.62
CA PRO A 321 -5.84 6.70 0.42
C PRO A 321 -7.32 6.33 0.34
N ASP A 322 -8.18 7.25 -0.07
CA ASP A 322 -9.61 6.99 -0.24
C ASP A 322 -9.95 6.17 -1.51
N LEU A 323 -8.93 5.62 -2.18
CA LEU A 323 -9.04 4.84 -3.42
C LEU A 323 -8.09 3.65 -3.47
N GLY A 324 -6.82 3.86 -3.16
CA GLY A 324 -5.72 2.92 -3.29
C GLY A 324 -5.27 2.28 -1.97
N TYR A 325 -5.76 2.70 -0.81
CA TYR A 325 -5.40 2.05 0.46
C TYR A 325 -6.32 0.87 0.72
N PHE A 326 -5.79 -0.32 0.46
CA PHE A 326 -6.49 -1.59 0.61
C PHE A 326 -6.32 -2.18 2.00
N ASP A 327 -5.74 -1.46 2.95
CA ASP A 327 -5.95 -1.67 4.39
C ASP A 327 -7.28 -1.06 4.87
N MET A 328 -7.95 -0.27 4.03
CA MET A 328 -9.29 0.26 4.31
C MET A 328 -10.38 -0.79 4.10
N PRO A 329 -11.48 -0.77 4.88
CA PRO A 329 -12.63 -1.66 4.70
C PRO A 329 -13.16 -1.66 3.27
N TYR A 330 -13.74 -2.78 2.84
CA TYR A 330 -14.50 -2.81 1.58
C TYR A 330 -15.82 -2.04 1.70
N ALA A 331 -16.43 -2.02 2.88
CA ALA A 331 -17.74 -1.43 3.12
C ALA A 331 -17.82 -0.82 4.53
N PRO A 332 -18.67 0.19 4.75
CA PRO A 332 -18.86 0.82 6.06
C PRO A 332 -19.69 -0.07 6.99
N HIS A 333 -19.14 -1.20 7.41
CA HIS A 333 -19.79 -2.16 8.29
C HIS A 333 -18.87 -2.48 9.49
N PRO A 334 -19.37 -2.54 10.73
CA PRO A 334 -18.53 -2.73 11.92
C PRO A 334 -17.80 -4.09 11.96
N GLU A 335 -18.30 -5.09 11.23
CA GLU A 335 -17.63 -6.38 11.07
C GLU A 335 -16.64 -6.45 9.88
N GLU A 336 -16.49 -5.37 9.10
CA GLU A 336 -15.40 -5.27 8.13
C GLU A 336 -14.13 -4.80 8.85
N GLY A 337 -13.03 -5.54 8.65
CA GLY A 337 -11.72 -5.17 9.16
C GLY A 337 -11.08 -4.05 8.34
N GLY A 338 -10.06 -3.43 8.92
CA GLY A 338 -9.26 -2.40 8.26
C GLY A 338 -9.22 -1.08 9.03
N TYR A 339 -8.17 -0.29 8.79
CA TYR A 339 -8.11 1.10 9.23
C TYR A 339 -8.92 1.99 8.31
N TYR A 340 -9.14 3.24 8.70
CA TYR A 340 -10.23 3.98 8.06
C TYR A 340 -10.14 5.50 8.21
N TRP A 341 -8.94 6.00 8.39
CA TRP A 341 -8.69 7.41 8.64
C TRP A 341 -9.01 8.27 7.41
N ALA A 342 -8.95 7.70 6.20
CA ALA A 342 -9.23 8.39 4.94
C ALA A 342 -10.59 8.05 4.31
N SER A 343 -11.02 6.80 4.41
CA SER A 343 -12.27 6.33 3.82
C SER A 343 -12.98 5.32 4.72
N ARG A 344 -14.31 5.28 4.58
CA ARG A 344 -15.20 4.33 5.28
C ARG A 344 -15.44 3.04 4.50
N GLY A 345 -15.09 3.03 3.21
CA GLY A 345 -15.25 1.91 2.31
C GLY A 345 -14.49 2.17 1.01
N VAL A 346 -13.74 1.19 0.54
CA VAL A 346 -13.05 1.20 -0.74
C VAL A 346 -13.38 -0.12 -1.44
N ASP A 347 -14.49 -0.16 -2.15
CA ASP A 347 -14.93 -1.34 -2.89
C ASP A 347 -14.38 -1.39 -4.32
N SER A 348 -14.57 -2.52 -5.00
CA SER A 348 -14.11 -2.72 -6.37
C SER A 348 -14.73 -1.75 -7.38
N HIS A 349 -15.97 -1.30 -7.15
CA HIS A 349 -16.66 -0.37 -8.06
C HIS A 349 -16.07 1.04 -7.93
N GLN A 350 -15.80 1.50 -6.71
CA GLN A 350 -15.13 2.76 -6.43
C GLN A 350 -13.72 2.79 -7.04
N VAL A 351 -12.93 1.73 -6.86
CA VAL A 351 -11.60 1.61 -7.48
C VAL A 351 -11.69 1.61 -9.01
N PHE A 352 -12.64 0.87 -9.58
CA PHE A 352 -12.89 0.85 -11.02
C PHE A 352 -13.31 2.23 -11.55
N GLY A 353 -14.14 2.96 -10.80
CA GLY A 353 -14.63 4.30 -11.15
C GLY A 353 -13.60 5.41 -10.99
N PHE A 354 -12.38 5.11 -10.53
CA PHE A 354 -11.33 6.12 -10.40
C PHE A 354 -10.90 6.69 -11.75
N MET A 355 -10.71 8.01 -11.81
CA MET A 355 -10.28 8.77 -12.98
C MET A 355 -8.90 9.40 -12.73
N PRO A 356 -7.79 8.67 -12.98
CA PRO A 356 -6.46 9.13 -12.60
C PRO A 356 -5.94 10.31 -13.46
N ASP A 357 -6.36 10.39 -14.73
CA ASP A 357 -5.96 11.46 -15.65
C ASP A 357 -6.68 12.80 -15.43
N ASN A 358 -7.76 12.78 -14.64
CA ASN A 358 -8.57 13.95 -14.29
C ASN A 358 -9.02 13.86 -12.83
N LEU A 359 -8.08 14.10 -11.90
CA LEU A 359 -8.30 13.95 -10.46
C LEU A 359 -9.53 14.72 -9.93
N PRO A 360 -9.78 15.99 -10.32
CA PRO A 360 -10.98 16.72 -9.87
C PRO A 360 -12.29 16.04 -10.26
N ALA A 361 -12.36 15.35 -11.40
CA ALA A 361 -13.59 14.71 -11.88
C ALA A 361 -14.13 13.64 -10.92
N ASN A 362 -13.28 13.07 -10.07
CA ASN A 362 -13.68 12.08 -9.07
C ASN A 362 -14.70 12.61 -8.05
N ALA A 363 -14.83 13.93 -7.89
CA ALA A 363 -15.90 14.56 -7.09
C ALA A 363 -17.31 14.14 -7.54
N ALA A 364 -17.46 13.74 -8.82
CA ALA A 364 -18.74 13.29 -9.36
C ALA A 364 -19.20 11.94 -8.80
N LEU A 365 -18.27 11.13 -8.27
CA LEU A 365 -18.49 9.73 -7.88
C LEU A 365 -18.11 9.43 -6.43
N ILE A 366 -17.15 10.16 -5.87
CA ILE A 366 -16.53 9.83 -4.57
C ILE A 366 -16.84 10.97 -3.58
N PRO A 367 -17.64 10.73 -2.54
CA PRO A 367 -17.87 11.70 -1.48
C PRO A 367 -16.67 11.74 -0.52
N ASN A 368 -16.66 12.69 0.41
CA ASN A 368 -15.66 12.71 1.46
C ASN A 368 -15.90 11.57 2.50
N ILE A 369 -15.00 11.45 3.48
CA ILE A 369 -15.05 10.41 4.51
C ILE A 369 -16.36 10.36 5.31
N SER A 370 -17.09 11.48 5.43
CA SER A 370 -18.39 11.55 6.09
C SER A 370 -19.56 11.21 5.17
N ALA A 371 -19.27 10.63 3.99
CA ALA A 371 -20.24 10.39 2.91
C ALA A 371 -20.95 11.66 2.44
N GLN A 372 -20.30 12.82 2.60
CA GLN A 372 -20.85 14.10 2.14
C GLN A 372 -20.26 14.47 0.78
N PRO A 373 -21.09 14.87 -0.19
CA PRO A 373 -20.60 15.38 -1.46
C PRO A 373 -19.84 16.70 -1.25
N GLN A 374 -18.65 16.80 -1.85
CA GLN A 374 -17.85 18.01 -1.83
C GLN A 374 -17.24 18.23 -3.22
N PRO A 375 -17.28 19.47 -3.76
CA PRO A 375 -16.59 19.78 -5.00
C PRO A 375 -15.08 19.67 -4.84
N ILE A 376 -14.40 19.25 -5.90
CA ILE A 376 -12.94 19.24 -5.96
C ILE A 376 -12.50 20.28 -7.00
N GLU A 377 -11.58 21.14 -6.58
CA GLU A 377 -10.97 22.15 -7.43
C GLU A 377 -9.66 21.65 -8.05
N ASP A 378 -9.36 22.13 -9.26
CA ASP A 378 -8.08 21.89 -9.94
C ASP A 378 -7.02 22.91 -9.48
N LYS A 379 -6.50 22.75 -8.26
CA LYS A 379 -5.50 23.67 -7.68
C LYS A 379 -4.34 22.93 -6.98
N PRO A 380 -3.07 23.18 -7.38
CA PRO A 380 -2.68 24.02 -8.51
C PRO A 380 -3.05 23.33 -9.83
N ILE A 381 -3.00 24.08 -10.92
CA ILE A 381 -3.25 23.56 -12.26
C ILE A 381 -2.07 22.68 -12.69
N ARG A 382 -2.36 21.54 -13.31
CA ARG A 382 -1.35 20.69 -13.95
C ARG A 382 -0.81 21.36 -15.22
N GLU A 383 0.50 21.55 -15.30
CA GLU A 383 1.15 22.12 -16.47
C GLU A 383 0.93 21.26 -17.73
N PRO A 384 0.84 21.88 -18.93
CA PRO A 384 0.75 21.16 -20.18
C PRO A 384 1.90 20.15 -20.37
N GLY A 385 1.59 18.99 -20.95
CA GLY A 385 2.58 17.94 -21.22
C GLY A 385 2.94 17.06 -20.03
N ARG A 386 2.58 17.44 -18.79
CA ARG A 386 2.73 16.56 -17.62
C ARG A 386 1.74 15.40 -17.67
N ARG A 387 2.19 14.21 -17.26
CA ARG A 387 1.40 12.96 -17.24
C ARG A 387 1.68 12.20 -15.97
N ILE A 388 0.64 11.55 -15.44
CA ILE A 388 0.76 10.64 -14.31
C ILE A 388 1.59 9.42 -14.76
N ALA A 389 2.59 9.03 -13.95
CA ALA A 389 3.44 7.87 -14.23
C ALA A 389 2.71 6.55 -13.95
N GLY A 390 1.76 6.57 -13.02
CA GLY A 390 0.77 5.51 -12.89
C GLY A 390 0.06 5.46 -11.54
N ILE A 391 -0.41 4.28 -11.17
CA ILE A 391 -1.25 4.06 -9.98
C ILE A 391 -0.71 2.88 -9.16
N GLN A 392 -1.00 2.90 -7.86
CA GLN A 392 -0.56 1.86 -6.93
C GLN A 392 -1.65 1.60 -5.88
N ALA A 393 -1.82 0.31 -5.54
CA ALA A 393 -2.56 -0.11 -4.35
C ALA A 393 -1.60 -0.29 -3.17
N GLN A 394 -1.99 0.15 -1.99
CA GLN A 394 -1.25 0.10 -0.75
C GLN A 394 -1.93 -0.91 0.17
N LEU A 395 -1.18 -1.88 0.66
CA LEU A 395 -1.63 -2.71 1.77
C LEU A 395 -0.72 -2.47 2.96
N TRP A 396 -1.12 -1.53 3.82
CA TRP A 396 -0.58 -1.39 5.17
C TRP A 396 -1.07 -2.54 6.06
N SER A 397 -0.28 -2.92 7.08
CA SER A 397 -0.52 -4.17 7.78
C SER A 397 -0.83 -4.07 9.27
N GLU A 398 -1.23 -2.91 9.82
CA GLU A 398 -1.56 -2.75 11.25
C GLU A 398 -2.56 -3.79 11.75
N THR A 399 -3.62 -4.05 10.96
CA THR A 399 -4.67 -5.02 11.29
C THR A 399 -4.67 -6.27 10.41
N VAL A 400 -3.74 -6.35 9.45
CA VAL A 400 -3.56 -7.47 8.53
C VAL A 400 -2.46 -8.38 9.07
N ARG A 401 -2.84 -9.35 9.92
CA ARG A 401 -1.89 -10.18 10.70
C ARG A 401 -1.62 -11.55 10.08
N THR A 402 -2.32 -11.89 9.01
CA THR A 402 -2.27 -13.21 8.38
C THR A 402 -2.32 -13.10 6.87
N ASP A 403 -1.71 -14.05 6.17
CA ASP A 403 -1.70 -14.11 4.71
C ASP A 403 -3.11 -14.21 4.10
N ALA A 404 -4.05 -14.86 4.81
CA ALA A 404 -5.45 -14.89 4.38
C ALA A 404 -6.11 -13.50 4.44
N GLN A 405 -5.73 -12.66 5.41
CA GLN A 405 -6.19 -11.28 5.47
C GLN A 405 -5.56 -10.44 4.34
N VAL A 406 -4.31 -10.69 3.96
CA VAL A 406 -3.69 -10.06 2.77
C VAL A 406 -4.54 -10.35 1.53
N ASP A 407 -4.87 -11.61 1.30
CA ASP A 407 -5.71 -12.00 0.16
C ASP A 407 -7.11 -11.37 0.22
N TYR A 408 -7.73 -11.39 1.40
CA TYR A 408 -9.06 -10.79 1.62
C TYR A 408 -9.05 -9.29 1.28
N MET A 409 -8.06 -8.56 1.80
CA MET A 409 -7.95 -7.12 1.65
C MET A 409 -7.59 -6.70 0.22
N LEU A 410 -6.82 -7.50 -0.51
CA LEU A 410 -6.45 -7.19 -1.90
C LEU A 410 -7.53 -7.60 -2.91
N PHE A 411 -8.12 -8.80 -2.78
CA PHE A 411 -8.95 -9.37 -3.83
C PHE A 411 -10.44 -9.37 -3.45
N PRO A 412 -11.33 -8.89 -4.34
CA PRO A 412 -11.09 -8.66 -5.78
C PRO A 412 -10.70 -7.24 -6.21
N ARG A 413 -10.66 -6.23 -5.34
CA ARG A 413 -10.49 -4.83 -5.75
C ARG A 413 -9.14 -4.52 -6.44
N LEU A 414 -8.11 -5.33 -6.21
CA LEU A 414 -6.84 -5.26 -6.94
C LEU A 414 -6.99 -5.51 -8.45
N LEU A 415 -7.99 -6.30 -8.88
CA LEU A 415 -8.28 -6.47 -10.30
C LEU A 415 -8.86 -5.18 -10.90
N ALA A 416 -9.62 -4.41 -10.13
CA ALA A 416 -10.15 -3.11 -10.57
C ALA A 416 -9.03 -2.08 -10.71
N LEU A 417 -8.06 -2.08 -9.79
CA LEU A 417 -6.86 -1.24 -9.91
C LEU A 417 -6.03 -1.67 -11.13
N ALA A 418 -5.83 -2.97 -11.33
CA ALA A 418 -5.09 -3.48 -12.49
C ALA A 418 -5.74 -3.05 -13.81
N GLU A 419 -7.06 -3.12 -13.92
CA GLU A 419 -7.83 -2.64 -15.06
C GLU A 419 -7.64 -1.13 -15.27
N ARG A 420 -7.76 -0.33 -14.20
CA ARG A 420 -7.61 1.13 -14.31
C ARG A 420 -6.18 1.58 -14.61
N GLY A 421 -5.20 0.73 -14.29
CA GLY A 421 -3.79 0.92 -14.62
C GLY A 421 -3.47 0.59 -16.09
N TRP A 422 -4.34 -0.17 -16.76
CA TRP A 422 -4.09 -0.73 -18.08
C TRP A 422 -5.00 -0.12 -19.16
N THR A 423 -6.30 0.00 -18.90
CA THR A 423 -7.32 0.35 -19.88
C THR A 423 -7.79 1.80 -19.73
N PRO A 424 -7.77 2.62 -20.81
CA PRO A 424 -8.39 3.94 -20.83
C PRO A 424 -9.90 3.88 -20.55
N ALA A 425 -10.36 4.70 -19.60
CA ALA A 425 -11.77 4.80 -19.23
C ALA A 425 -12.49 5.86 -20.09
N GLN A 426 -13.23 5.44 -21.12
CA GLN A 426 -13.89 6.35 -22.08
C GLN A 426 -14.93 7.30 -21.46
N TRP A 427 -15.47 6.94 -20.29
CA TRP A 427 -16.41 7.76 -19.51
C TRP A 427 -15.73 8.85 -18.68
N THR A 428 -14.39 8.92 -18.68
CA THR A 428 -13.62 9.97 -18.02
C THR A 428 -13.60 11.24 -18.89
N PRO A 429 -14.07 12.39 -18.40
CA PRO A 429 -13.95 13.64 -19.14
C PRO A 429 -12.48 14.02 -19.29
N ALA A 430 -12.10 14.52 -20.48
CA ALA A 430 -10.76 15.04 -20.70
C ALA A 430 -10.45 16.17 -19.70
N TYR A 431 -9.24 16.15 -19.14
CA TYR A 431 -8.77 17.18 -18.23
C TYR A 431 -8.76 18.57 -18.91
N ARG A 432 -9.29 19.57 -18.21
CA ARG A 432 -9.21 20.98 -18.61
C ARG A 432 -8.66 21.81 -17.44
N PRO A 433 -7.59 22.58 -17.65
CA PRO A 433 -7.00 23.45 -16.62
C PRO A 433 -8.03 24.32 -15.90
N GLY A 434 -7.98 24.32 -14.57
CA GLY A 434 -8.83 25.14 -13.69
C GLY A 434 -10.26 24.62 -13.54
N GLN A 435 -10.61 23.46 -14.12
CA GLN A 435 -11.97 22.94 -14.07
C GLN A 435 -12.25 22.17 -12.77
N SER A 436 -13.16 22.71 -11.96
CA SER A 436 -13.73 22.00 -10.81
C SER A 436 -14.89 21.08 -11.22
N TYR A 437 -15.14 20.08 -10.39
CA TYR A 437 -16.28 19.15 -10.53
C TYR A 437 -17.01 19.03 -9.20
N ALA A 438 -18.30 18.74 -9.26
CA ALA A 438 -19.16 18.53 -8.10
C ALA A 438 -19.80 17.13 -8.13
N TRP A 439 -20.50 16.78 -7.06
CA TRP A 439 -21.24 15.54 -6.98
C TRP A 439 -22.23 15.37 -8.14
N HIS A 440 -22.24 14.18 -8.76
CA HIS A 440 -23.07 13.87 -9.92
C HIS A 440 -22.87 14.79 -11.14
N ASP A 441 -21.68 15.37 -11.29
CA ASP A 441 -21.37 16.22 -12.44
C ASP A 441 -21.72 15.53 -13.78
N PRO A 442 -22.54 16.15 -14.65
CA PRO A 442 -23.01 15.51 -15.87
C PRO A 442 -21.90 15.33 -16.92
N ARG A 443 -20.73 15.92 -16.73
CA ARG A 443 -19.56 15.73 -17.61
C ARG A 443 -18.92 14.36 -17.43
N VAL A 444 -19.24 13.63 -16.36
CA VAL A 444 -18.85 12.22 -16.17
C VAL A 444 -19.99 11.33 -16.66
N ASP A 445 -19.72 10.49 -17.67
CA ASP A 445 -20.74 9.61 -18.23
C ASP A 445 -20.98 8.40 -17.31
N ARG A 446 -21.88 8.58 -16.34
CA ARG A 446 -22.22 7.55 -15.36
C ARG A 446 -22.96 6.36 -15.97
N ALA A 447 -23.65 6.55 -17.10
CA ALA A 447 -24.34 5.47 -17.78
C ALA A 447 -23.33 4.53 -18.46
N ALA A 448 -22.34 5.11 -19.14
CA ALA A 448 -21.22 4.37 -19.71
C ALA A 448 -20.37 3.71 -18.63
N LEU A 449 -20.02 4.40 -17.53
CA LEU A 449 -19.34 3.80 -16.38
C LEU A 449 -20.10 2.58 -15.84
N SER A 450 -21.42 2.70 -15.65
CA SER A 450 -22.23 1.60 -15.13
C SER A 450 -22.28 0.41 -16.09
N ALA A 451 -22.26 0.66 -17.42
CA ALA A 451 -22.21 -0.41 -18.42
C ALA A 451 -20.86 -1.12 -18.44
N ASP A 452 -19.78 -0.34 -18.41
CA ASP A 452 -18.40 -0.82 -18.36
C ASP A 452 -18.13 -1.64 -17.09
N TRP A 453 -18.60 -1.15 -15.93
CA TRP A 453 -18.54 -1.90 -14.67
C TRP A 453 -19.24 -3.27 -14.76
N ARG A 454 -20.42 -3.35 -15.38
CA ARG A 454 -21.13 -4.63 -15.51
C ARG A 454 -20.36 -5.63 -16.37
N ASP A 455 -19.73 -5.18 -17.46
CA ASP A 455 -18.87 -6.05 -18.28
C ASP A 455 -17.65 -6.51 -17.49
N PHE A 456 -16.96 -5.56 -16.84
CA PHE A 456 -15.81 -5.85 -15.98
C PHE A 456 -16.15 -6.84 -14.85
N ALA A 457 -17.22 -6.60 -14.09
CA ALA A 457 -17.65 -7.46 -13.00
C ALA A 457 -17.97 -8.88 -13.48
N GLY A 458 -18.60 -9.03 -14.66
CA GLY A 458 -18.83 -10.33 -15.28
C GLY A 458 -17.53 -11.07 -15.63
N ARG A 459 -16.51 -10.34 -16.10
CA ARG A 459 -15.17 -10.91 -16.38
C ARG A 459 -14.40 -11.27 -15.12
N VAL A 460 -14.51 -10.46 -14.06
CA VAL A 460 -13.92 -10.74 -12.74
C VAL A 460 -14.48 -12.01 -12.14
N SER A 461 -15.80 -12.26 -12.26
CA SER A 461 -16.40 -13.51 -11.77
C SER A 461 -15.75 -14.76 -12.38
N ALA A 462 -15.33 -14.70 -13.65
CA ALA A 462 -14.61 -15.80 -14.29
C ALA A 462 -13.17 -16.00 -13.76
N GLN A 463 -12.61 -15.01 -13.05
CA GLN A 463 -11.27 -15.07 -12.48
C GLN A 463 -11.22 -15.71 -11.09
N PHE A 464 -12.34 -15.95 -10.43
CA PHE A 464 -12.36 -16.56 -9.09
C PHE A 464 -11.82 -17.99 -9.05
N GLY A 465 -12.14 -18.83 -10.04
CA GLY A 465 -11.54 -20.15 -10.16
C GLY A 465 -10.01 -20.12 -10.34
N PRO A 466 -9.46 -19.30 -11.25
CA PRO A 466 -8.02 -19.02 -11.31
C PRO A 466 -7.41 -18.56 -9.98
N LEU A 467 -8.01 -17.59 -9.29
CA LEU A 467 -7.54 -17.10 -7.98
C LEU A 467 -7.53 -18.21 -6.92
N GLU A 468 -8.57 -19.07 -6.89
CA GLU A 468 -8.62 -20.24 -6.01
C GLU A 468 -7.50 -21.25 -6.29
N ARG A 469 -7.17 -21.49 -7.57
CA ARG A 469 -6.04 -22.36 -7.94
C ARG A 469 -4.68 -21.78 -7.53
N MET A 470 -4.57 -20.46 -7.43
CA MET A 470 -3.40 -19.79 -6.86
C MET A 470 -3.39 -19.83 -5.32
N GLY A 471 -4.45 -20.32 -4.68
CA GLY A 471 -4.58 -20.31 -3.22
C GLY A 471 -4.91 -18.94 -2.63
N ILE A 472 -5.56 -18.06 -3.40
CA ILE A 472 -5.93 -16.71 -2.97
C ILE A 472 -7.28 -16.74 -2.25
N ALA A 473 -7.26 -16.42 -0.96
CA ALA A 473 -8.43 -16.33 -0.10
C ALA A 473 -9.18 -14.99 -0.25
N TYR A 474 -9.57 -14.62 -1.47
CA TYR A 474 -10.28 -13.36 -1.78
C TYR A 474 -11.53 -13.14 -0.92
N ARG A 475 -11.93 -11.88 -0.72
CA ARG A 475 -13.16 -11.51 -0.01
C ARG A 475 -14.40 -12.02 -0.75
N VAL A 476 -15.23 -12.78 -0.04
CA VAL A 476 -16.57 -13.17 -0.50
C VAL A 476 -17.58 -12.16 0.08
N ALA A 477 -18.08 -11.26 -0.76
CA ALA A 477 -19.00 -10.20 -0.34
C ALA A 477 -20.33 -10.79 0.19
N ALA A 478 -20.81 -10.28 1.32
CA ALA A 478 -22.13 -10.64 1.81
C ALA A 478 -23.22 -10.18 0.83
N PRO A 479 -24.33 -10.94 0.68
CA PRO A 479 -25.38 -10.57 -0.26
C PRO A 479 -26.19 -9.36 0.26
N GLY A 480 -26.66 -8.53 -0.66
CA GLY A 480 -27.74 -7.58 -0.36
C GLY A 480 -29.08 -8.30 -0.44
N ALA A 481 -30.01 -8.01 0.46
CA ALA A 481 -31.32 -8.66 0.46
C ALA A 481 -32.41 -7.81 1.09
N ARG A 482 -33.66 -8.08 0.70
CA ARG A 482 -34.89 -7.49 1.27
C ARG A 482 -36.05 -8.49 1.20
N ILE A 483 -37.05 -8.31 2.05
CA ILE A 483 -38.31 -9.06 1.99
C ILE A 483 -39.45 -8.08 1.70
N ILE A 484 -40.15 -8.26 0.58
CA ILE A 484 -41.31 -7.45 0.19
C ILE A 484 -42.50 -8.38 -0.02
N GLY A 485 -43.59 -8.16 0.72
CA GLY A 485 -44.82 -8.96 0.57
C GLY A 485 -44.60 -10.47 0.76
N GLY A 486 -43.72 -10.87 1.70
CA GLY A 486 -43.35 -12.27 1.90
C GLY A 486 -42.43 -12.87 0.83
N THR A 487 -41.90 -12.06 -0.09
CA THR A 487 -40.95 -12.51 -1.12
C THR A 487 -39.56 -12.00 -0.81
N LEU A 488 -38.60 -12.92 -0.71
CA LEU A 488 -37.18 -12.63 -0.57
C LEU A 488 -36.58 -12.27 -1.92
N GLU A 489 -35.97 -11.09 -2.00
CA GLU A 489 -35.13 -10.64 -3.10
C GLU A 489 -33.69 -10.49 -2.62
N ALA A 490 -32.72 -11.00 -3.38
CA ALA A 490 -31.31 -10.91 -3.04
C ALA A 490 -30.44 -10.61 -4.27
N ASN A 491 -29.33 -9.90 -4.05
CA ASN A 491 -28.32 -9.59 -5.04
C ASN A 491 -26.90 -9.69 -4.47
N ASN A 492 -25.91 -9.53 -5.34
CA ASN A 492 -24.49 -9.45 -4.99
C ASN A 492 -23.80 -8.45 -5.92
N ASP A 493 -22.69 -7.88 -5.47
CA ASP A 493 -21.86 -6.94 -6.24
C ASP A 493 -21.23 -7.60 -7.48
N LEU A 494 -21.05 -8.93 -7.45
CA LEU A 494 -20.52 -9.69 -8.57
C LEU A 494 -21.57 -10.62 -9.21
N PRO A 495 -21.81 -10.49 -10.52
CA PRO A 495 -22.73 -11.38 -11.24
C PRO A 495 -22.33 -12.85 -11.11
N GLY A 496 -23.32 -13.72 -10.90
CA GLY A 496 -23.11 -15.17 -10.82
C GLY A 496 -22.62 -15.69 -9.47
N ALA A 497 -22.47 -14.82 -8.47
CA ALA A 497 -22.16 -15.23 -7.10
C ALA A 497 -23.20 -16.23 -6.57
N ILE A 498 -22.73 -17.26 -5.87
CA ILE A 498 -23.60 -18.31 -5.32
C ILE A 498 -24.18 -17.79 -4.00
N ILE A 499 -25.44 -17.33 -4.03
CA ILE A 499 -26.17 -16.93 -2.83
C ILE A 499 -26.90 -18.15 -2.26
N GLU A 500 -26.80 -18.34 -0.95
CA GLU A 500 -27.58 -19.29 -0.18
C GLU A 500 -28.41 -18.56 0.86
N TYR A 501 -29.60 -19.08 1.14
CA TYR A 501 -30.50 -18.57 2.17
C TYR A 501 -31.08 -19.70 3.03
N ARG A 502 -31.56 -19.37 4.22
CA ARG A 502 -32.37 -20.27 5.05
C ARG A 502 -33.33 -19.47 5.94
N GLU A 503 -34.52 -20.01 6.16
CA GLU A 503 -35.36 -19.59 7.28
C GLU A 503 -34.77 -20.14 8.58
N ARG A 504 -34.86 -19.40 9.69
CA ARG A 504 -34.12 -19.67 10.94
C ARG A 504 -34.14 -21.15 11.35
N GLY A 505 -32.95 -21.77 11.44
CA GLY A 505 -32.77 -23.19 11.80
C GLY A 505 -32.95 -24.20 10.66
N GLY A 506 -33.35 -23.74 9.47
CA GLY A 506 -33.47 -24.56 8.26
C GLY A 506 -32.13 -24.90 7.59
N LYS A 507 -32.20 -25.66 6.50
CA LYS A 507 -31.04 -25.98 5.66
C LYS A 507 -30.74 -24.83 4.72
N TRP A 508 -29.45 -24.57 4.49
CA TRP A 508 -28.99 -23.65 3.46
C TRP A 508 -29.47 -24.12 2.08
N THR A 509 -30.16 -23.24 1.38
CA THR A 509 -30.75 -23.48 0.05
C THR A 509 -30.19 -22.46 -0.93
N ARG A 510 -29.84 -22.89 -2.14
CA ARG A 510 -29.35 -21.99 -3.19
C ARG A 510 -30.47 -21.04 -3.61
N TYR A 511 -30.19 -19.75 -3.62
CA TYR A 511 -31.08 -18.72 -4.13
C TYR A 511 -31.04 -18.72 -5.67
N GLY A 512 -32.20 -18.93 -6.30
CA GLY A 512 -32.36 -18.94 -7.76
C GLY A 512 -33.08 -17.72 -8.33
N GLY A 513 -33.54 -16.81 -7.48
CA GLY A 513 -34.42 -15.69 -7.82
C GLY A 513 -35.46 -15.44 -6.73
N PRO A 514 -36.38 -14.48 -6.92
CA PRO A 514 -37.41 -14.15 -5.93
C PRO A 514 -38.14 -15.38 -5.42
N VAL A 515 -38.22 -15.55 -4.09
CA VAL A 515 -38.76 -16.75 -3.46
C VAL A 515 -39.61 -16.41 -2.23
N ALA A 516 -40.73 -17.12 -2.05
CA ALA A 516 -41.60 -16.93 -0.90
C ALA A 516 -40.91 -17.38 0.40
N VAL A 517 -41.03 -16.58 1.45
CA VAL A 517 -40.51 -16.83 2.80
C VAL A 517 -41.56 -16.44 3.83
N ARG A 518 -41.59 -17.15 4.96
CA ARG A 518 -42.62 -17.00 6.00
C ARG A 518 -42.16 -16.18 7.19
N GLY A 519 -40.86 -15.91 7.30
CA GLY A 519 -40.28 -15.16 8.41
C GLY A 519 -38.88 -14.63 8.11
N PRO A 520 -38.11 -14.30 9.15
CA PRO A 520 -36.73 -13.86 9.00
C PRO A 520 -35.86 -14.89 8.29
N VAL A 521 -34.98 -14.39 7.43
CA VAL A 521 -34.09 -15.19 6.59
C VAL A 521 -32.64 -14.82 6.90
N GLU A 522 -31.78 -15.84 6.96
CA GLU A 522 -30.34 -15.68 6.95
C GLU A 522 -29.80 -15.97 5.56
N LEU A 523 -28.86 -15.16 5.09
CA LEU A 523 -28.22 -15.29 3.78
C LEU A 523 -26.70 -15.31 3.89
N ARG A 524 -26.05 -15.96 2.94
CA ARG A 524 -24.59 -15.89 2.73
C ARG A 524 -24.27 -16.06 1.25
N THR A 525 -23.11 -15.56 0.84
CA THR A 525 -22.53 -15.86 -0.47
C THR A 525 -21.46 -16.95 -0.30
N ARG A 526 -21.33 -17.85 -1.27
CA ARG A 526 -20.27 -18.87 -1.33
C ARG A 526 -19.18 -18.48 -2.33
N SER A 527 -17.93 -18.89 -2.07
CA SER A 527 -16.85 -18.84 -3.06
C SER A 527 -17.20 -19.67 -4.31
N ALA A 528 -16.46 -19.47 -5.41
CA ALA A 528 -16.72 -20.17 -6.67
C ALA A 528 -16.57 -21.70 -6.55
N ASP A 529 -15.63 -22.17 -5.73
CA ASP A 529 -15.50 -23.60 -5.36
C ASP A 529 -16.45 -24.07 -4.25
N ALA A 530 -17.30 -23.17 -3.75
CA ALA A 530 -18.23 -23.37 -2.65
C ALA A 530 -17.60 -23.90 -1.35
N LYS A 531 -16.30 -23.67 -1.08
CA LYS A 531 -15.65 -24.07 0.19
C LYS A 531 -15.68 -22.99 1.26
N ARG A 532 -15.68 -21.72 0.87
CA ARG A 532 -15.72 -20.56 1.77
C ARG A 532 -17.07 -19.86 1.66
N SER A 533 -17.41 -19.05 2.67
CA SER A 533 -18.57 -18.17 2.62
C SER A 533 -18.26 -16.79 3.13
N SER A 534 -19.09 -15.82 2.72
CA SER A 534 -19.19 -14.53 3.39
C SER A 534 -19.63 -14.72 4.85
N ARG A 535 -19.60 -13.62 5.61
CA ARG A 535 -20.41 -13.52 6.84
C ARG A 535 -21.90 -13.72 6.53
N ILE A 536 -22.66 -14.16 7.54
CA ILE A 536 -24.11 -14.33 7.43
C ILE A 536 -24.79 -12.98 7.67
N VAL A 537 -25.76 -12.65 6.83
CA VAL A 537 -26.64 -11.48 7.01
C VAL A 537 -28.05 -11.95 7.31
N ALA A 538 -28.74 -11.29 8.25
CA ALA A 538 -30.12 -11.59 8.58
C ALA A 538 -31.03 -10.47 8.07
N VAL A 539 -32.15 -10.85 7.46
CA VAL A 539 -33.17 -9.93 6.96
C VAL A 539 -34.53 -10.37 7.50
N SER A 540 -35.27 -9.42 8.06
CA SER A 540 -36.67 -9.57 8.44
C SER A 540 -37.54 -8.64 7.60
N GLN A 541 -38.86 -8.84 7.65
CA GLN A 541 -39.77 -7.79 7.16
C GLN A 541 -39.54 -6.51 7.99
N PRO A 542 -39.64 -5.33 7.35
CA PRO A 542 -39.57 -4.05 8.04
C PRO A 542 -40.64 -3.90 9.13
#